data_AF-A0AAV4HT21-F1
#
_entry.id   AF-A0AAV4HT21-F1
#
_cell.length_a   1.000
_cell.length_b   1.000
_cell.length_c   1.000
_cell.angle_alpha   90.00
_cell.angle_beta   90.00
_cell.angle_gamma   90.00
#
_symmetry.space_group_name_H-M   'P 1'
#
loop_
_entity.id
_entity.type
_entity.pdbx_description
1 polymer ?
#
loop_
_entity_poly.entity_id
_entity_poly.type
_entity_poly.pdbx_seq_one_letter_code
_entity_poly.pdbx_strand_id
1 'polypeptide(L)'
;MIPIIPRTILNIKYLTVIRNNALYQKTGETPISLIILEPRWRLFGHILRQVINTPPNVAMTKYFKTEESKQRGRPKPSIVTTLRRDLKSHNNDHWPTRLHSIKDLDLDHLRDITQNRSDWKHLTTAIYRSAQAETSVDVAADWH
;
A
#
# COMPACT_ATOMS: atom_id res chain seq x y z
N MET A 1 -13.87 -28.54 -45.33
CA MET A 1 -13.56 -27.09 -45.22
C MET A 1 -14.56 -26.50 -44.24
N ILE A 2 -14.17 -26.21 -43.00
CA ILE A 2 -15.07 -25.65 -41.99
C ILE A 2 -15.11 -24.13 -42.18
N PRO A 3 -16.28 -23.51 -42.42
CA PRO A 3 -16.36 -22.07 -42.63
C PRO A 3 -16.06 -21.33 -41.32
N ILE A 4 -15.10 -20.40 -41.39
CA ILE A 4 -14.76 -19.52 -40.27
C ILE A 4 -15.85 -18.44 -40.20
N ILE A 5 -16.85 -18.64 -39.35
CA ILE A 5 -17.92 -17.65 -39.17
C ILE A 5 -17.38 -16.46 -38.36
N PRO A 6 -17.52 -15.21 -38.85
CA PRO A 6 -17.11 -14.02 -38.11
C PRO A 6 -17.86 -13.88 -36.79
N ARG A 7 -17.14 -13.66 -35.69
CA ARG A 7 -17.68 -13.53 -34.32
C ARG A 7 -18.74 -12.44 -34.16
N THR A 8 -18.70 -11.42 -35.03
CA THR A 8 -19.68 -10.33 -35.11
C THR A 8 -21.09 -10.85 -35.39
N ILE A 9 -21.22 -11.91 -36.19
CA ILE A 9 -22.51 -12.54 -36.53
C ILE A 9 -23.06 -13.32 -35.32
N LEU A 10 -22.18 -13.84 -34.47
CA LEU A 10 -22.54 -14.58 -33.26
C LEU A 10 -22.86 -13.67 -32.06
N ASN A 11 -22.85 -12.33 -32.23
CA ASN A 11 -23.06 -11.34 -31.17
C ASN A 11 -22.17 -11.54 -29.92
N ILE A 12 -20.98 -12.12 -30.10
CA ILE A 12 -20.02 -12.33 -29.02
C ILE A 12 -19.24 -11.03 -28.82
N LYS A 13 -19.57 -10.27 -27.78
CA LYS A 13 -18.84 -9.05 -27.37
C LYS A 13 -17.90 -9.37 -26.21
N TYR A 14 -16.59 -9.18 -26.42
CA TYR A 14 -15.64 -9.17 -25.30
C TYR A 14 -15.66 -7.79 -24.65
N LEU A 15 -15.71 -7.75 -23.32
CA LEU A 15 -15.40 -6.55 -22.56
C LEU A 15 -13.94 -6.18 -22.85
N THR A 16 -13.73 -5.08 -23.58
CA THR A 16 -12.40 -4.60 -23.94
C THR A 16 -11.63 -4.01 -22.75
N VAL A 17 -12.35 -3.68 -21.68
CA VAL A 17 -11.80 -3.11 -20.44
C VAL A 17 -12.49 -3.74 -19.24
N ILE A 18 -11.68 -4.30 -18.33
CA ILE A 18 -12.13 -4.80 -17.03
C ILE A 18 -11.46 -3.94 -15.96
N ARG A 19 -12.23 -3.41 -15.01
CA ARG A 19 -11.68 -2.68 -13.87
C ARG A 19 -10.95 -3.65 -12.92
N ASN A 20 -9.87 -3.21 -12.30
CA ASN A 20 -9.09 -4.03 -11.37
C ASN A 20 -9.95 -4.63 -10.25
N ASN A 21 -10.88 -3.86 -9.67
CA ASN A 21 -11.79 -4.35 -8.62
C ASN A 21 -12.63 -5.54 -9.11
N ALA A 22 -13.24 -5.41 -10.30
CA ALA A 22 -14.04 -6.47 -10.91
C ALA A 22 -13.20 -7.70 -11.28
N LEU A 23 -11.93 -7.49 -11.65
CA LEU A 23 -10.99 -8.59 -11.90
C LEU A 23 -10.72 -9.38 -10.61
N TYR A 24 -10.28 -8.72 -9.54
CA TYR A 24 -9.94 -9.37 -8.28
C TYR A 24 -11.13 -10.10 -7.63
N GLN A 25 -12.34 -9.56 -7.77
CA GLN A 25 -13.56 -10.25 -7.35
C GLN A 25 -13.81 -11.54 -8.11
N LYS A 26 -13.68 -11.50 -9.44
CA LYS A 26 -13.96 -12.66 -10.30
C LYS A 26 -12.94 -13.77 -10.10
N THR A 27 -11.68 -13.42 -9.87
CA THR A 27 -10.62 -14.40 -9.68
C THR A 27 -10.48 -14.84 -8.22
N GLY A 28 -11.05 -14.10 -7.27
CA GLY A 28 -10.82 -14.30 -5.83
C GLY A 28 -9.38 -14.00 -5.41
N GLU A 29 -8.63 -13.30 -6.27
CA GLU A 29 -7.20 -13.03 -6.05
C GLU A 29 -7.00 -11.78 -5.19
N THR A 30 -5.95 -11.79 -4.37
CA THR A 30 -5.58 -10.63 -3.57
C THR A 30 -4.81 -9.60 -4.39
N PRO A 31 -5.16 -8.31 -4.32
CA PRO A 31 -4.37 -7.26 -4.96
C PRO A 31 -2.91 -7.28 -4.54
N ILE A 32 -2.02 -7.11 -5.53
CA ILE A 32 -0.56 -7.06 -5.30
C ILE A 32 -0.19 -5.95 -4.32
N SER A 33 -0.94 -4.85 -4.29
CA SER A 33 -0.76 -3.77 -3.32
C SER A 33 -0.85 -4.24 -1.87
N LEU A 34 -1.78 -5.15 -1.56
CA LEU A 34 -1.93 -5.76 -0.23
C LEU A 34 -0.79 -6.73 0.08
N ILE A 35 -0.40 -7.55 -0.90
CA ILE A 35 0.70 -8.51 -0.75
C ILE A 35 2.02 -7.78 -0.44
N ILE A 36 2.28 -6.65 -1.08
CA ILE A 36 3.52 -5.87 -0.91
C ILE A 36 3.48 -4.97 0.33
N LEU A 37 2.30 -4.66 0.87
CA LEU A 37 2.15 -3.75 2.01
C LEU A 37 2.92 -4.24 3.23
N GLU A 38 2.69 -5.48 3.66
CA GLU A 38 3.36 -6.01 4.86
C GLU A 38 4.89 -6.10 4.69
N PRO A 39 5.45 -6.68 3.60
CA PRO A 39 6.89 -6.69 3.36
C PRO A 39 7.53 -5.29 3.34
N ARG A 40 6.84 -4.29 2.78
CA ARG A 40 7.30 -2.90 2.72
C ARG A 40 7.49 -2.33 4.12
N TRP A 41 6.48 -2.46 4.97
CA TRP A 41 6.55 -2.00 6.36
C TRP A 41 7.54 -2.82 7.19
N ARG A 42 7.65 -4.12 6.95
CA ARG A 42 8.66 -4.97 7.61
C ARG A 42 10.09 -4.56 7.26
N LEU A 43 10.37 -4.30 5.98
CA LEU A 43 11.68 -3.84 5.52
C LEU A 43 11.98 -2.43 6.07
N PHE A 44 11.01 -1.53 6.04
CA PHE A 44 11.15 -0.19 6.58
C PHE A 44 11.52 -0.23 8.07
N GLY A 45 10.78 -0.99 8.89
CA GLY A 45 11.11 -1.16 10.31
C GLY A 45 12.43 -1.89 10.57
N HIS A 46 12.91 -2.74 9.63
CA HIS A 46 14.25 -3.30 9.71
C HIS A 46 15.33 -2.24 9.52
N ILE A 47 15.17 -1.35 8.53
CA ILE A 47 16.11 -0.25 8.25
C ILE A 47 16.15 0.73 9.44
N LEU A 48 15.00 1.06 10.04
CA LEU A 48 14.94 2.00 11.17
C LEU A 48 15.62 1.49 12.44
N ARG A 49 15.63 0.16 12.66
CA ARG A 49 16.31 -0.47 13.81
C ARG A 49 17.82 -0.61 13.62
N GLN A 50 18.32 -0.48 12.40
CA GLN A 50 19.75 -0.50 12.15
C GLN A 50 20.42 0.77 12.71
N VAL A 51 21.72 0.69 13.00
CA VAL A 51 22.50 1.84 13.45
C VAL A 51 22.36 3.00 12.44
N ILE A 52 22.20 4.21 12.96
CA ILE A 52 21.86 5.42 12.19
C ILE A 52 22.83 5.68 11.02
N ASN A 53 24.10 5.34 11.19
CA ASN A 53 25.16 5.57 10.20
C ASN A 53 25.29 4.47 9.14
N THR A 54 24.38 3.49 9.11
CA THR A 54 24.37 2.48 8.05
C THR A 54 23.89 3.08 6.73
N PRO A 55 24.44 2.67 5.57
CA PRO A 55 24.04 3.22 4.27
C PRO A 55 22.51 3.22 4.01
N PRO A 56 21.74 2.17 4.39
CA PRO A 56 20.28 2.19 4.23
C PRO A 56 19.57 3.24 5.10
N ASN A 57 20.05 3.45 6.33
CA ASN A 57 19.45 4.40 7.26
C ASN A 57 19.76 5.85 6.87
N VAL A 58 21.00 6.11 6.43
CA VAL A 58 21.40 7.41 5.86
C VAL A 58 20.58 7.73 4.60
N ALA A 59 20.42 6.74 3.71
CA ALA A 59 19.57 6.89 2.53
C ALA A 59 18.12 7.21 2.91
N MET A 60 17.54 6.49 3.87
CA MET A 60 16.18 6.73 4.35
C MET A 60 16.03 8.14 4.92
N THR A 61 16.97 8.57 5.78
CA THR A 61 16.99 9.93 6.33
C THR A 61 17.04 10.98 5.22
N LYS A 62 17.82 10.76 4.17
CA LYS A 62 17.89 11.65 3.00
C LYS A 62 16.58 11.68 2.21
N TYR A 63 15.94 10.53 2.01
CA TYR A 63 14.64 10.44 1.33
C TYR A 63 13.53 11.20 2.07
N PHE A 64 13.57 11.21 3.40
CA PHE A 64 12.60 11.92 4.23
C PHE A 64 12.86 13.42 4.32
N LYS A 65 14.13 13.84 4.28
CA LYS A 65 14.53 15.26 4.32
C LYS A 65 14.40 15.96 2.97
N THR A 66 14.49 15.21 1.87
CA THR A 66 14.38 15.77 0.53
C THR A 66 12.91 16.03 0.25
N GLU A 67 12.48 17.29 0.30
CA GLU A 67 11.18 17.67 -0.24
C GLU A 67 11.15 17.31 -1.73
N GLU A 68 10.08 16.65 -2.17
CA GLU A 68 9.92 16.24 -3.56
C GLU A 68 9.98 17.49 -4.44
N SER A 69 11.14 17.72 -5.06
CA SER A 69 11.27 18.78 -6.06
C SER A 69 10.22 18.53 -7.14
N LYS A 70 9.50 19.58 -7.56
CA LYS A 70 8.42 19.48 -8.55
C LYS A 70 8.95 18.78 -9.81
N GLN A 71 8.64 17.49 -9.95
CA GLN A 71 8.95 16.74 -11.16
C GLN A 71 7.95 17.14 -12.24
N ARG A 72 8.44 17.45 -13.44
CA ARG A 72 7.57 17.75 -14.60
C ARG A 72 6.89 16.45 -15.03
N GLY A 73 5.56 16.44 -15.07
CA GLY A 73 4.74 15.26 -15.42
C GLY A 73 4.06 14.62 -14.21
N ARG A 74 3.54 13.39 -14.38
CA ARG A 74 2.89 12.65 -13.29
C ARG A 74 3.95 12.31 -12.22
N PRO A 75 3.79 12.75 -10.96
CA PRO A 75 4.69 12.39 -9.89
C PRO A 75 4.79 10.86 -9.75
N LYS A 76 6.01 10.33 -9.73
CA LYS A 76 6.22 8.90 -9.43
C LYS A 76 6.02 8.71 -7.93
N PRO A 77 5.28 7.66 -7.50
CA PRO A 77 5.11 7.40 -6.07
C PRO A 77 6.48 7.10 -5.46
N SER A 78 6.93 7.96 -4.55
CA SER A 78 8.08 7.71 -3.69
C SER A 78 7.72 6.72 -2.58
N ILE A 79 8.74 6.12 -1.95
CA ILE A 79 8.51 5.27 -0.78
C ILE A 79 7.83 6.06 0.36
N VAL A 80 8.20 7.33 0.55
CA VAL A 80 7.63 8.20 1.58
C VAL A 80 6.16 8.51 1.30
N THR A 81 5.81 8.86 0.06
CA THR A 81 4.38 9.10 -0.30
C THR A 81 3.55 7.85 -0.20
N THR A 82 4.13 6.68 -0.50
CA THR A 82 3.45 5.40 -0.34
C THR A 82 3.21 5.08 1.13
N LEU A 83 4.22 5.20 2.00
CA LEU A 83 4.08 4.99 3.44
C LEU A 83 3.12 6.01 4.09
N ARG A 84 3.14 7.28 3.65
CA ARG A 84 2.18 8.30 4.10
C ARG A 84 0.75 7.95 3.69
N ARG A 85 0.55 7.43 2.47
CA ARG A 85 -0.77 6.98 2.01
C ARG A 85 -1.26 5.79 2.84
N ASP A 86 -0.38 4.80 3.04
CA ASP A 86 -0.68 3.65 3.89
C ASP A 86 -1.06 4.10 5.31
N LEU A 87 -0.44 5.14 5.88
CA LEU A 87 -0.86 5.67 7.18
C LEU A 87 -2.18 6.46 7.12
N LYS A 88 -2.34 7.34 6.13
CA LYS A 88 -3.50 8.25 6.03
C LYS A 88 -4.81 7.54 5.69
N SER A 89 -4.76 6.44 4.96
CA SER A 89 -5.96 5.70 4.59
C SER A 89 -6.65 5.10 5.81
N HIS A 90 -5.98 4.94 6.95
CA HIS A 90 -6.46 4.09 8.03
C HIS A 90 -6.87 4.86 9.27
N ASN A 91 -8.06 4.53 9.78
CA ASN A 91 -8.58 5.08 11.03
C ASN A 91 -7.78 4.54 12.23
N ASN A 92 -7.31 5.44 13.10
CA ASN A 92 -6.40 5.14 14.21
C ASN A 92 -7.04 4.35 15.36
N ASP A 93 -8.35 4.09 15.31
CA ASP A 93 -9.16 3.54 16.42
C ASP A 93 -8.67 2.18 16.97
N HIS A 94 -7.97 1.39 16.17
CA HIS A 94 -7.44 0.08 16.58
C HIS A 94 -5.93 0.08 16.86
N TRP A 95 -5.30 1.25 16.87
CA TRP A 95 -3.87 1.34 17.06
C TRP A 95 -3.55 1.29 18.57
N PRO A 96 -2.42 0.68 18.97
CA PRO A 96 -1.89 0.86 20.32
C PRO A 96 -1.83 2.35 20.69
N THR A 97 -2.15 2.70 21.94
CA THR A 97 -2.27 4.11 22.41
C THR A 97 -1.03 4.97 22.11
N ARG A 98 0.17 4.36 22.09
CA ARG A 98 1.44 5.02 21.74
C ARG A 98 1.52 5.44 20.27
N LEU A 99 0.72 4.83 19.41
CA LEU A 99 0.69 5.05 17.98
C LEU A 99 -0.40 6.05 17.56
N HIS A 100 -1.39 6.34 18.42
CA HIS A 100 -2.38 7.41 18.19
C HIS A 100 -1.74 8.80 17.97
N SER A 101 -0.51 8.98 18.45
CA SER A 101 0.27 10.21 18.26
C SER A 101 0.95 10.31 16.88
N ILE A 102 0.97 9.23 16.08
CA ILE A 102 1.49 9.27 14.71
C ILE A 102 0.42 9.92 13.82
N LYS A 103 0.36 11.25 13.87
CA LYS A 103 -0.45 12.05 12.94
C LYS A 103 0.24 12.21 11.59
N ASP A 104 1.57 12.11 11.58
CA ASP A 104 2.41 12.17 10.40
C ASP A 104 3.56 11.17 10.48
N LEU A 105 4.10 10.83 9.30
CA LEU A 105 5.25 9.93 9.15
C LEU A 105 6.54 10.65 9.58
N ASP A 106 6.75 10.79 10.89
CA ASP A 106 7.97 11.30 11.50
C ASP A 106 8.97 10.16 11.76
N LEU A 107 10.17 10.29 11.21
CA LEU A 107 11.19 9.25 11.22
C LEU A 107 11.71 8.97 12.64
N ASP A 108 11.85 10.00 13.47
CA ASP A 108 12.43 9.84 14.81
C ASP A 108 11.44 9.19 15.77
N HIS A 109 10.18 9.60 15.72
CA HIS A 109 9.11 8.94 16.47
C HIS A 109 8.93 7.47 16.05
N LEU A 110 9.00 7.18 14.75
CA LEU A 110 8.93 5.80 14.24
C LEU A 110 10.12 4.95 14.68
N ARG A 111 11.32 5.51 14.79
CA ARG A 111 12.50 4.79 15.31
C ARG A 111 12.23 4.28 16.72
N ASP A 112 11.69 5.11 17.59
CA ASP A 112 11.38 4.76 18.98
C ASP A 112 10.38 3.59 19.05
N ILE A 113 9.32 3.64 18.24
CA ILE A 113 8.32 2.57 18.15
C ILE A 113 8.94 1.28 17.61
N THR A 114 9.79 1.36 16.58
CA THR A 114 10.34 0.18 15.92
C THR A 114 11.26 -0.65 16.83
N GLN A 115 11.83 -0.04 17.87
CA GLN A 115 12.64 -0.77 18.85
C GLN A 115 11.83 -1.85 19.55
N ASN A 116 10.54 -1.59 19.79
CA ASN A 116 9.64 -2.62 20.26
C ASN A 116 9.07 -3.43 19.09
N ARG A 117 9.56 -4.67 18.95
CA ARG A 117 9.13 -5.59 17.88
C ARG A 117 7.65 -5.98 17.98
N SER A 118 7.08 -6.06 19.18
CA SER A 118 5.65 -6.37 19.34
C SER A 118 4.80 -5.22 18.81
N ASP A 119 5.13 -4.00 19.22
CA ASP A 119 4.38 -2.79 18.84
C ASP A 119 4.48 -2.57 17.33
N TRP A 120 5.66 -2.78 16.75
CA TRP A 120 5.83 -2.74 15.30
C TRP A 120 4.97 -3.78 14.58
N LYS A 121 4.93 -5.02 15.07
CA LYS A 121 4.10 -6.08 14.49
C LYS A 121 2.61 -5.75 14.60
N HIS A 122 2.17 -5.19 15.73
CA HIS A 122 0.79 -4.75 15.91
C HIS A 122 0.43 -3.63 14.94
N LEU A 123 1.31 -2.64 14.77
CA LEU A 123 1.14 -1.56 13.77
C LEU A 123 1.00 -2.13 12.36
N THR A 124 1.93 -2.97 11.91
CA THR A 124 1.89 -3.50 10.54
C THR A 124 0.66 -4.37 10.30
N THR A 125 0.23 -5.14 11.31
CA THR A 125 -0.99 -5.95 11.23
C THR A 125 -2.23 -5.08 11.18
N ALA A 126 -2.27 -3.97 11.93
CA ALA A 126 -3.37 -3.02 11.91
C ALA A 126 -3.52 -2.38 10.52
N ILE A 127 -2.42 -1.86 9.95
CA ILE A 127 -2.39 -1.26 8.60
C ILE A 127 -2.84 -2.30 7.54
N TYR A 128 -2.38 -3.55 7.65
CA TYR A 128 -2.80 -4.59 6.72
C TYR A 128 -4.30 -4.88 6.81
N ARG A 129 -4.84 -5.02 8.03
CA ARG A 129 -6.27 -5.31 8.26
C ARG A 129 -7.17 -4.20 7.75
N SER A 130 -6.78 -2.94 7.97
CA SER A 130 -7.54 -1.79 7.45
C SER A 130 -7.49 -1.73 5.92
N ALA A 131 -6.33 -1.95 5.30
CA ALA A 131 -6.20 -2.01 3.85
C ALA A 131 -7.02 -3.15 3.22
N GLN A 132 -7.08 -4.30 3.89
CA GLN A 132 -7.92 -5.43 3.47
C GLN A 132 -9.42 -5.08 3.57
N ALA A 133 -9.84 -4.37 4.61
CA ALA A 133 -11.22 -3.93 4.78
C ALA A 133 -11.64 -2.94 3.68
N GLU A 134 -10.83 -1.92 3.39
CA GLU A 134 -11.07 -0.96 2.30
C GLU A 134 -11.21 -1.65 0.94
N THR A 135 -10.30 -2.58 0.64
CA THR A 135 -10.35 -3.37 -0.60
C THR A 135 -11.67 -4.16 -0.71
N SER A 136 -12.20 -4.64 0.41
CA SER A 136 -13.46 -5.40 0.45
C SER A 136 -14.70 -4.51 0.26
N VAL A 137 -14.64 -3.24 0.72
CA VAL A 137 -15.71 -2.25 0.58
C VAL A 137 -15.77 -1.66 -0.83
N ASP A 138 -14.62 -1.31 -1.42
CA ASP A 138 -14.53 -0.83 -2.80
C ASP A 138 -15.03 -1.88 -3.81
N VAL A 139 -14.90 -3.15 -3.45
CA VAL A 139 -15.43 -4.29 -4.19
C VAL A 139 -16.97 -4.32 -4.18
N ALA A 140 -17.61 -3.96 -3.07
CA ALA A 140 -19.05 -3.99 -2.92
C ALA A 140 -19.76 -2.78 -3.56
N ALA A 141 -19.11 -1.61 -3.61
CA ALA A 141 -19.73 -0.35 -4.05
C ALA A 141 -19.89 -0.19 -5.59
N ASP A 142 -19.19 -0.98 -6.40
CA ASP A 142 -19.11 -0.83 -7.87
C ASP A 142 -20.24 -1.55 -8.66
N TRP A 143 -21.26 -2.12 -8.00
CA TRP A 143 -22.34 -2.94 -8.61
C TRP A 143 -23.73 -2.26 -8.68
N HIS A 144 -23.79 -0.94 -8.71
CA HIS A 144 -24.98 -0.16 -9.09
C HIS A 144 -24.66 0.69 -10.32
#